data_AF-A0A5N5NCZ7-F1
#
_entry.id   AF-A0A5N5NCZ7-F1
#
_cell.length_a   1.000
_cell.length_b   1.000
_cell.length_c   1.000
_cell.angle_alpha   90.00
_cell.angle_beta   90.00
_cell.angle_gamma   90.00
#
_symmetry.space_group_name_H-M   'P 1'
#
loop_
_entity.id
_entity.type
_entity.pdbx_description
1 polymer ?
#
loop_
_entity_poly.entity_id
_entity_poly.type
_entity_poly.pdbx_seq_one_letter_code
_entity_poly.pdbx_strand_id
1 'polypeptide(L)'
;MGSTMKSSKPIHCNFRDFNIEHDPYNNESIELLERQGIDLKKNREKGIDSSDFAWMVLSPRHFSSNSSCPGLLFMLFFGVRVYDTKLMMGSISGLRGGLERVAKLLGVERTTGSRHQAGSDSLLNLQTFVRFKDSYANLDLENMNGYEGMLFGLCEGWRGFDRTPEVFVDTSTQSKPQCKQVYSV
;
A
#
# COMPACT_ATOMS: atom_id res chain seq x y z
N MET A 1 8.03 24.76 -8.93
CA MET A 1 7.81 25.03 -7.49
C MET A 1 7.31 23.74 -6.85
N GLY A 2 8.19 23.02 -6.14
CA GLY A 2 7.82 21.77 -5.46
C GLY A 2 7.04 22.09 -4.19
N SER A 3 5.76 21.78 -4.17
CA SER A 3 4.97 21.80 -2.95
C SER A 3 5.49 20.70 -2.02
N THR A 4 6.28 21.09 -1.01
CA THR A 4 6.61 20.21 0.11
C THR A 4 5.28 19.83 0.77
N MET A 5 4.86 18.56 0.67
CA MET A 5 3.72 18.09 1.47
C MET A 5 4.05 18.42 2.92
N LYS A 6 3.26 19.31 3.53
CA LYS A 6 3.34 19.53 4.97
C LYS A 6 3.12 18.15 5.61
N SER A 7 4.06 17.74 6.46
CA SER A 7 4.02 16.44 7.14
C SER A 7 2.80 16.37 8.06
N SER A 8 1.68 15.92 7.52
CA SER A 8 0.56 15.44 8.30
C SER A 8 0.96 14.07 8.84
N LYS A 9 0.83 13.86 10.15
CA LYS A 9 1.04 12.53 10.72
C LYS A 9 0.05 11.54 10.08
N PRO A 10 0.49 10.32 9.72
CA PRO A 10 -0.42 9.32 9.18
C PRO A 10 -1.53 9.03 10.20
N ILE A 11 -2.76 8.95 9.70
CA ILE A 11 -3.92 8.60 10.52
C ILE A 11 -3.80 7.12 10.86
N HIS A 12 -3.99 6.79 12.14
CA HIS A 12 -4.06 5.42 12.62
C HIS A 12 -5.44 5.19 13.23
N CYS A 13 -6.26 4.37 12.57
CA CYS A 13 -7.57 3.96 13.05
C CYS A 13 -7.44 2.61 13.75
N ASN A 14 -7.91 2.51 14.99
CA ASN A 14 -8.07 1.25 15.71
C ASN A 14 -9.55 0.91 15.78
N PHE A 15 -9.93 -0.30 15.42
CA PHE A 15 -11.33 -0.74 15.39
C PHE A 15 -11.69 -1.54 16.64
N ARG A 16 -12.93 -1.37 17.12
CA ARG A 16 -13.42 -2.04 18.34
C ARG A 16 -14.09 -3.39 18.09
N ASP A 17 -14.32 -3.73 16.83
CA ASP A 17 -15.17 -4.86 16.43
C ASP A 17 -14.55 -6.22 16.79
N PHE A 18 -13.21 -6.32 16.82
CA PHE A 18 -12.52 -7.57 17.14
C PHE A 18 -12.60 -7.91 18.63
N ASN A 19 -12.95 -9.17 18.90
CA ASN A 19 -13.16 -9.71 20.22
C ASN A 19 -12.48 -11.07 20.39
N ILE A 20 -11.36 -11.08 21.12
CA ILE A 20 -10.55 -12.29 21.35
C ILE A 20 -11.30 -13.43 22.06
N GLU A 21 -12.40 -13.15 22.75
CA GLU A 21 -13.18 -14.18 23.46
C GLU A 21 -14.19 -14.88 22.54
N HIS A 22 -14.54 -14.27 21.41
CA HIS A 22 -15.66 -14.72 20.57
C HIS A 22 -15.27 -14.95 19.12
N ASP A 23 -14.32 -14.17 18.59
CA ASP A 23 -13.96 -14.22 17.17
C ASP A 23 -12.91 -15.30 16.91
N PRO A 24 -12.91 -15.91 15.72
CA PRO A 24 -11.81 -16.77 15.28
C PRO A 24 -10.52 -15.97 15.10
N TYR A 25 -9.41 -16.49 15.61
CA TYR A 25 -8.08 -15.90 15.41
C TYR A 25 -6.98 -16.96 15.36
N ASN A 26 -5.80 -16.51 14.94
CA ASN A 26 -4.57 -17.29 14.98
C ASN A 26 -3.67 -16.76 16.11
N ASN A 27 -3.22 -17.65 17.00
CA ASN A 27 -2.43 -17.29 18.19
C ASN A 27 -1.13 -16.57 17.83
N GLU A 28 -0.39 -17.05 16.83
CA GLU A 28 0.88 -16.42 16.39
C GLU A 28 0.65 -14.99 15.89
N SER A 29 -0.50 -14.75 15.25
CA SER A 29 -0.90 -13.43 14.78
C SER A 29 -1.22 -12.49 15.95
N ILE A 30 -1.95 -12.97 16.97
CA ILE A 30 -2.23 -12.17 18.18
C ILE A 30 -0.94 -11.84 18.92
N GLU A 31 -0.07 -12.82 19.16
CA GLU A 31 1.21 -12.60 19.82
C GLU A 31 2.07 -11.60 19.05
N LEU A 32 2.09 -11.69 17.72
CA LEU A 32 2.80 -10.73 16.89
C LEU A 32 2.24 -9.32 17.07
N LEU A 33 0.92 -9.14 16.99
CA LEU A 33 0.27 -7.83 17.13
C LEU A 33 0.53 -7.22 18.51
N GLU A 34 0.44 -8.01 19.58
CA GLU A 34 0.74 -7.59 20.95
C GLU A 34 2.21 -7.18 21.11
N ARG A 35 3.15 -7.96 20.54
CA ARG A 35 4.58 -7.61 20.51
C ARG A 35 4.85 -6.31 19.73
N GLN A 36 3.99 -5.95 18.77
CA GLN A 36 4.04 -4.67 18.05
C GLN A 36 3.31 -3.53 18.78
N GLY A 37 2.84 -3.77 20.01
CA GLY A 37 2.23 -2.78 20.87
C GLY A 37 0.75 -2.53 20.59
N ILE A 38 0.06 -3.46 19.93
CA ILE A 38 -1.40 -3.37 19.75
C ILE A 38 -2.08 -3.88 21.02
N ASP A 39 -2.91 -3.03 21.62
CA ASP A 39 -3.71 -3.34 22.80
C ASP A 39 -5.16 -3.65 22.36
N LEU A 40 -5.46 -4.93 22.21
CA LEU A 40 -6.76 -5.41 21.73
C LEU A 40 -7.89 -5.08 22.71
N LYS A 41 -7.60 -5.03 24.02
CA LYS A 41 -8.58 -4.65 25.03
C LYS A 41 -8.94 -3.17 24.90
N LYS A 42 -7.93 -2.30 24.77
CA LYS A 42 -8.15 -0.87 24.54
C LYS A 42 -8.85 -0.61 23.21
N ASN A 43 -8.54 -1.40 22.17
CA ASN A 43 -9.26 -1.33 20.90
C ASN A 43 -10.74 -1.63 21.10
N ARG A 44 -11.10 -2.69 21.82
CA ARG A 44 -12.50 -3.03 22.12
C ARG A 44 -13.21 -1.94 22.93
N GLU A 45 -12.51 -1.29 23.87
CA GLU A 45 -13.11 -0.26 24.74
C GLU A 45 -13.22 1.12 24.08
N LYS A 46 -12.24 1.51 23.25
CA LYS A 46 -12.08 2.90 22.76
C LYS A 46 -11.93 3.01 21.24
N GLY A 47 -11.93 1.89 20.53
CA GLY A 47 -11.81 1.84 19.08
C GLY A 47 -13.05 2.38 18.37
N ILE A 48 -12.87 2.65 17.09
CA ILE A 48 -13.90 3.11 16.19
C ILE A 48 -14.76 1.90 15.80
N ASP A 49 -16.07 2.11 15.72
CA ASP A 49 -16.98 1.13 15.13
C ASP A 49 -16.76 1.06 13.62
N SER A 50 -16.51 -0.15 13.08
CA SER A 50 -16.26 -0.30 11.65
C SER A 50 -17.42 0.16 10.77
N SER A 51 -18.67 0.03 11.24
CA SER A 51 -19.86 0.46 10.52
C SER A 51 -19.99 1.98 10.50
N ASP A 52 -19.72 2.64 11.63
CA ASP A 52 -19.68 4.11 11.70
C ASP A 52 -18.57 4.68 10.82
N PHE A 53 -17.39 4.04 10.82
CA PHE A 53 -16.29 4.44 9.95
C PHE A 53 -16.65 4.28 8.47
N ALA A 54 -17.24 3.15 8.09
CA ALA A 54 -17.70 2.90 6.73
C ALA A 54 -18.75 3.94 6.32
N TRP A 55 -19.73 4.22 7.18
CA TRP A 55 -20.71 5.27 6.92
C TRP A 55 -20.03 6.64 6.75
N MET A 56 -19.10 7.03 7.61
CA MET A 56 -18.41 8.32 7.50
C MET A 56 -17.58 8.44 6.21
N VAL A 57 -16.85 7.40 5.82
CA VAL A 57 -15.95 7.42 4.66
C VAL A 57 -16.70 7.25 3.34
N LEU A 58 -17.80 6.47 3.33
CA LEU A 58 -18.48 6.04 2.11
C LEU A 58 -19.78 6.82 1.83
N SER A 59 -20.43 7.42 2.85
CA SER A 59 -21.71 8.14 2.68
C SER A 59 -21.70 9.37 1.77
N PRO A 60 -20.60 10.13 1.60
CA PRO A 60 -20.59 11.23 0.62
C PRO A 60 -20.81 10.75 -0.82
N ARG A 61 -20.71 9.44 -1.09
CA ARG A 61 -21.00 8.82 -2.38
C ARG A 61 -22.31 8.04 -2.29
N HIS A 62 -23.40 8.67 -2.72
CA HIS A 62 -24.72 8.05 -2.85
C HIS A 62 -24.59 6.73 -3.66
N PHE A 63 -24.75 5.59 -3.00
CA PHE A 63 -24.72 4.28 -3.65
C PHE A 63 -26.15 3.78 -3.83
N SER A 64 -26.56 3.60 -5.08
CA SER A 64 -27.82 2.95 -5.43
C SER A 64 -27.56 1.97 -6.57
N SER A 65 -27.10 0.75 -6.26
CA SER A 65 -27.31 -0.38 -7.17
C SER A 65 -27.22 -1.74 -6.46
N ASN A 66 -28.18 -2.61 -6.81
CA ASN A 66 -28.36 -3.96 -6.25
C ASN A 66 -27.51 -5.05 -6.93
N SER A 67 -26.43 -4.67 -7.64
CA SER A 67 -25.54 -5.64 -8.28
C SER A 67 -24.33 -4.93 -8.87
N SER A 68 -23.20 -4.95 -8.15
CA SER A 68 -21.94 -4.37 -8.64
C SER A 68 -20.82 -5.38 -8.54
N CYS A 69 -20.08 -5.56 -9.65
CA CYS A 69 -18.79 -6.25 -9.68
C CYS A 69 -17.85 -5.66 -8.60
N PRO A 70 -17.13 -6.47 -7.79
CA PRO A 70 -16.22 -5.98 -6.76
C PRO A 70 -15.17 -4.97 -7.29
N GLY A 71 -14.70 -5.16 -8.53
CA GLY A 71 -13.79 -4.20 -9.17
C GLY A 71 -14.44 -2.85 -9.47
N LEU A 72 -15.70 -2.83 -9.87
CA LEU A 72 -16.45 -1.58 -10.08
C LEU A 72 -16.72 -0.89 -8.74
N LEU A 73 -17.03 -1.65 -7.69
CA LEU A 73 -17.20 -1.12 -6.34
C LEU A 73 -15.90 -0.48 -5.81
N PHE A 74 -14.76 -1.15 -6.03
CA PHE A 74 -13.45 -0.62 -5.68
C PHE A 74 -13.16 0.71 -6.39
N MET A 75 -13.39 0.80 -7.70
CA MET A 75 -13.22 2.04 -8.46
C MET A 75 -14.17 3.16 -8.01
N LEU A 76 -15.41 2.84 -7.65
CA LEU A 76 -16.37 3.83 -7.15
C LEU A 76 -15.92 4.46 -5.83
N PHE A 77 -15.32 3.67 -4.93
CA PHE A 77 -14.87 4.16 -3.62
C PHE A 77 -13.51 4.86 -3.67
N PHE A 78 -12.54 4.26 -4.34
CA PHE A 78 -11.16 4.74 -4.34
C PHE A 78 -10.79 5.60 -5.56
N GLY A 79 -11.66 5.62 -6.58
CA GLY A 79 -11.43 6.31 -7.84
C GLY A 79 -10.76 5.43 -8.90
N VAL A 80 -10.58 5.99 -10.10
CA VAL A 80 -9.97 5.30 -11.25
C VAL A 80 -8.44 5.25 -11.18
N ARG A 81 -7.80 6.18 -10.46
CA ARG A 81 -6.34 6.27 -10.33
C ARG A 81 -5.86 5.66 -9.02
N VAL A 82 -6.00 4.35 -8.92
CA VAL A 82 -5.45 3.55 -7.82
C VAL A 82 -4.31 2.70 -8.36
N TYR A 83 -3.20 2.67 -7.64
CA TYR A 83 -2.00 1.97 -8.05
C TYR A 83 -1.54 1.03 -6.95
N ASP A 84 -1.44 -0.26 -7.26
CA ASP A 84 -0.80 -1.23 -6.38
C ASP A 84 0.72 -1.16 -6.52
N THR A 85 1.36 -0.59 -5.50
CA THR A 85 2.82 -0.40 -5.45
C THR A 85 3.60 -1.71 -5.60
N LYS A 86 3.07 -2.82 -5.08
CA LYS A 86 3.71 -4.14 -5.17
C LYS A 86 3.65 -4.68 -6.59
N LEU A 87 2.51 -4.51 -7.26
CA LEU A 87 2.34 -4.90 -8.66
C LEU A 87 3.34 -4.15 -9.54
N MET A 88 3.40 -2.82 -9.40
CA MET A 88 4.27 -1.97 -10.23
C MET A 88 5.75 -2.27 -10.03
N MET A 89 6.20 -2.40 -8.78
CA MET A 89 7.61 -2.64 -8.47
C MET A 89 8.04 -4.08 -8.77
N GLY A 90 7.12 -5.04 -8.68
CA GLY A 90 7.39 -6.45 -8.95
C GLY A 90 7.78 -6.75 -10.40
N SER A 91 7.39 -5.87 -11.33
CA SER A 91 7.79 -5.89 -12.74
C SER A 91 9.25 -5.49 -12.96
N ILE A 92 9.91 -4.87 -11.99
CA ILE A 92 11.32 -4.47 -12.09
C ILE A 92 12.24 -5.54 -11.48
N SER A 93 13.25 -5.95 -12.25
CA SER A 93 14.27 -6.88 -11.78
C SER A 93 14.99 -6.34 -10.55
N GLY A 94 15.08 -7.14 -9.49
CA GLY A 94 15.71 -6.76 -8.21
C GLY A 94 14.79 -6.11 -7.16
N LEU A 95 13.67 -5.51 -7.55
CA LEU A 95 12.70 -4.84 -6.66
C LEU A 95 11.54 -5.77 -6.23
N ARG A 96 11.87 -6.93 -5.65
CA ARG A 96 10.88 -7.92 -5.16
C ARG A 96 10.89 -8.07 -3.64
N GLY A 97 9.82 -8.62 -3.06
CA GLY A 97 9.73 -8.96 -1.64
C GLY A 97 8.85 -8.02 -0.82
N GLY A 98 9.01 -8.05 0.51
CA GLY A 98 8.20 -7.25 1.42
C GLY A 98 8.51 -5.74 1.38
N LEU A 99 7.55 -4.92 1.82
CA LEU A 99 7.62 -3.46 1.80
C LEU A 99 8.95 -2.92 2.33
N GLU A 100 9.40 -3.41 3.49
CA GLU A 100 10.64 -2.93 4.10
C GLU A 100 11.88 -3.16 3.23
N ARG A 101 11.97 -4.32 2.57
CA ARG A 101 13.09 -4.64 1.68
C ARG A 101 13.09 -3.70 0.49
N VAL A 102 11.92 -3.48 -0.11
CA VAL A 102 11.76 -2.61 -1.28
C VAL A 102 12.05 -1.16 -0.93
N ALA A 103 11.56 -0.67 0.21
CA ALA A 103 11.88 0.65 0.73
C ALA A 103 13.39 0.85 0.90
N LYS A 104 14.07 -0.12 1.54
CA LYS A 104 15.53 -0.09 1.71
C LYS A 104 16.30 -0.06 0.38
N LEU A 105 15.86 -0.82 -0.62
CA LEU A 105 16.49 -0.82 -1.95
C LEU A 105 16.35 0.51 -2.67
N LEU A 106 15.26 1.24 -2.43
CA LEU A 106 15.02 2.58 -2.98
C LEU A 106 15.62 3.69 -2.11
N GLY A 107 16.29 3.35 -1.01
CA GLY A 107 16.88 4.32 -0.08
C GLY A 107 15.83 5.10 0.71
N VAL A 108 14.67 4.50 0.97
CA VAL A 108 13.61 5.06 1.82
C VAL A 108 13.69 4.41 3.19
N GLU A 109 13.80 5.23 4.23
CA GLU A 109 13.81 4.79 5.62
C GLU A 109 12.48 5.10 6.31
N ARG A 110 12.10 4.24 7.25
CA ARG A 110 10.92 4.46 8.09
C ARG A 110 11.19 5.59 9.07
N THR A 111 10.45 6.68 8.91
CA THR A 111 10.65 7.92 9.68
C THR A 111 9.83 7.99 10.97
N THR A 112 8.76 7.21 11.09
CA THR A 112 7.88 7.21 12.27
C THR A 112 7.09 5.91 12.39
N GLY A 113 6.80 5.50 13.63
CA GLY A 113 6.02 4.29 13.96
C GLY A 113 6.79 2.98 13.74
N SER A 114 6.15 1.87 14.13
CA SER A 114 6.73 0.53 14.05
C SER A 114 6.30 -0.21 12.79
N ARG A 115 7.09 -1.20 12.36
CA ARG A 115 6.70 -2.16 11.33
C ARG A 115 5.45 -2.91 11.76
N HIS A 116 4.59 -3.29 10.81
CA HIS A 116 3.34 -4.01 11.05
C HIS A 116 2.26 -3.18 11.76
N GLN A 117 2.40 -1.85 11.79
CA GLN A 117 1.33 -0.93 12.15
C GLN A 117 0.82 -0.23 10.89
N ALA A 118 -0.49 -0.28 10.66
CA ALA A 118 -1.12 0.17 9.42
C ALA A 118 -0.76 1.62 9.05
N GLY A 119 -0.74 2.54 10.02
CA GLY A 119 -0.41 3.95 9.76
C GLY A 119 1.06 4.16 9.36
N SER A 120 1.98 3.47 10.04
CA SER A 120 3.42 3.54 9.73
C SER A 120 3.74 2.89 8.39
N ASP A 121 3.16 1.71 8.13
CA ASP A 121 3.35 0.98 6.86
C ASP A 121 2.71 1.72 5.68
N SER A 122 1.57 2.40 5.88
CA SER A 122 0.93 3.21 4.84
C SER A 122 1.78 4.43 4.45
N LEU A 123 2.40 5.11 5.43
CA LEU A 123 3.33 6.20 5.15
C LEU A 123 4.59 5.70 4.43
N LEU A 124 5.17 4.59 4.89
CA LEU A 124 6.33 3.99 4.23
C LEU A 124 6.01 3.58 2.79
N ASN A 125 4.83 2.99 2.55
CA ASN A 125 4.39 2.63 1.20
C ASN A 125 4.28 3.85 0.29
N LEU A 126 3.67 4.95 0.77
CA LEU A 126 3.56 6.20 0.02
C LEU A 126 4.94 6.79 -0.30
N GLN A 127 5.84 6.88 0.68
CA GLN A 127 7.20 7.40 0.47
C GLN A 127 7.99 6.54 -0.51
N THR A 128 7.83 5.22 -0.43
CA THR A 128 8.44 4.26 -1.36
C THR A 128 7.92 4.44 -2.78
N PHE A 129 6.61 4.62 -2.95
CA PHE A 129 5.99 4.91 -4.25
C PHE A 129 6.48 6.23 -4.86
N VAL A 130 6.55 7.31 -4.06
CA VAL A 130 7.09 8.60 -4.52
C VAL A 130 8.54 8.46 -4.97
N ARG A 131 9.38 7.82 -4.15
CA ARG A 131 10.80 7.60 -4.48
C ARG A 131 10.99 6.74 -5.72
N PHE A 132 10.16 5.73 -5.90
CA PHE A 132 10.13 4.92 -7.11
C PHE A 132 9.81 5.78 -8.33
N LYS A 133 8.73 6.55 -8.29
CA LYS A 133 8.36 7.45 -9.38
C LYS A 133 9.49 8.43 -9.73
N ASP A 134 10.18 8.97 -8.73
CA ASP A 134 11.30 9.89 -8.94
C ASP A 134 12.54 9.21 -9.52
N SER A 135 12.82 7.97 -9.12
CA SER A 135 13.98 7.19 -9.61
C SER A 135 13.79 6.71 -11.05
N TYR A 136 12.54 6.58 -11.46
CA TYR A 136 12.13 6.05 -12.73
C TYR A 136 11.39 7.10 -13.57
N ALA A 137 11.75 8.38 -13.44
CA ALA A 137 11.11 9.49 -14.17
C ALA A 137 11.24 9.40 -15.71
N ASN A 138 12.07 8.49 -16.23
CA ASN A 138 12.13 8.13 -17.66
C ASN A 138 11.24 6.93 -18.04
N LEU A 139 10.64 6.23 -17.07
CA LEU A 139 9.48 5.37 -17.32
C LEU A 139 8.34 6.33 -17.61
N ASP A 140 8.06 6.52 -18.89
CA ASP A 140 7.00 7.40 -19.36
C ASP A 140 5.73 7.18 -18.53
N LEU A 141 5.20 8.24 -17.91
CA LEU A 141 4.00 8.15 -17.07
C LEU A 141 2.80 7.61 -17.86
N GLU A 142 2.82 7.72 -19.20
CA GLU A 142 1.87 7.09 -20.09
C GLU A 142 1.90 5.55 -20.03
N ASN A 143 3.04 4.93 -19.71
CA ASN A 143 3.15 3.48 -19.48
C ASN A 143 2.50 3.02 -18.17
N MET A 144 2.20 3.95 -17.24
CA MET A 144 1.46 3.61 -16.03
C MET A 144 -0.05 3.47 -16.25
N ASN A 145 -0.57 3.93 -17.40
CA ASN A 145 -1.98 3.77 -17.78
C ASN A 145 -2.42 2.29 -17.84
N GLY A 146 -1.45 1.35 -17.89
CA GLY A 146 -1.72 -0.08 -17.84
C GLY A 146 -1.93 -0.66 -16.44
N TYR A 147 -1.57 0.04 -15.37
CA TYR A 147 -1.64 -0.48 -13.99
C TYR A 147 -2.80 0.11 -13.17
N GLU A 148 -3.56 1.03 -13.75
CA GLU A 148 -4.64 1.76 -13.08
C GLU A 148 -5.76 0.83 -12.64
N GLY A 149 -6.08 0.84 -11.35
CA GLY A 149 -7.11 -0.01 -10.76
C GLY A 149 -6.72 -1.49 -10.71
N MET A 150 -5.50 -1.87 -11.09
CA MET A 150 -5.01 -3.24 -10.95
C MET A 150 -4.48 -3.50 -9.54
N LEU A 151 -4.92 -4.62 -8.96
CA LEU A 151 -4.52 -5.07 -7.63
C LEU A 151 -3.82 -6.42 -7.72
N PHE A 152 -2.67 -6.53 -7.04
CA PHE A 152 -1.85 -7.74 -7.01
C PHE A 152 -2.65 -8.91 -6.44
N GLY A 153 -2.75 -10.02 -7.19
CA GLY A 153 -3.48 -11.23 -6.79
C GLY A 153 -5.01 -11.15 -6.87
N LEU A 154 -5.58 -10.00 -7.28
CA LEU A 154 -7.02 -9.86 -7.51
C LEU A 154 -7.37 -9.65 -8.97
N CYS A 155 -6.59 -8.89 -9.74
CA CYS A 155 -6.93 -8.51 -11.12
C CYS A 155 -6.35 -9.42 -12.20
N GLU A 156 -5.54 -10.43 -11.86
CA GLU A 156 -5.04 -11.40 -12.85
C GLU A 156 -6.22 -12.23 -13.40
N GLY A 157 -6.59 -12.02 -14.67
CA GLY A 157 -7.61 -12.82 -15.38
C GLY A 157 -9.04 -12.26 -15.44
N TRP A 158 -9.29 -11.00 -15.08
CA TRP A 158 -10.60 -10.37 -15.28
C TRP A 158 -10.75 -9.90 -16.72
N ARG A 159 -11.78 -10.40 -17.44
CA ARG A 159 -12.09 -10.20 -18.88
C ARG A 159 -12.36 -8.74 -19.36
N GLY A 160 -11.86 -7.74 -18.64
CA GLY A 160 -11.79 -6.33 -19.06
C GLY A 160 -10.44 -5.66 -18.81
N PHE A 161 -9.49 -6.40 -18.22
CA PHE A 161 -8.13 -5.97 -17.86
C PHE A 161 -7.07 -6.87 -18.52
N ASP A 162 -7.30 -7.28 -19.77
CA ASP A 162 -6.40 -8.19 -20.52
C ASP A 162 -5.06 -7.57 -20.93
N ARG A 163 -4.81 -6.30 -20.59
CA ARG A 163 -3.47 -5.74 -20.72
C ARG A 163 -2.66 -6.14 -19.50
N THR A 164 -1.98 -7.27 -19.57
CA THR A 164 -0.73 -7.38 -18.80
C THR A 164 0.21 -6.31 -19.39
N PRO A 165 0.61 -5.28 -18.63
CA PRO A 165 1.59 -4.33 -19.14
C PRO A 165 2.85 -5.12 -19.50
N GLU A 166 3.38 -4.89 -20.70
CA GLU A 166 4.60 -5.55 -21.14
C GLU A 166 5.67 -5.41 -20.06
N VAL A 167 6.23 -6.54 -19.63
CA VAL A 167 7.24 -6.58 -18.59
C VAL A 167 8.33 -5.59 -18.97
N PHE A 168 8.57 -4.60 -18.12
CA PHE A 168 9.62 -3.61 -18.34
C PHE A 168 10.97 -4.31 -18.19
N VAL A 169 11.44 -4.94 -19.27
CA VAL A 169 12.80 -5.43 -19.39
C VAL A 169 13.62 -4.25 -19.86
N ASP A 170 14.28 -3.59 -18.91
CA ASP A 170 15.33 -2.64 -19.23
C ASP A 170 16.44 -3.38 -20.01
N THR A 171 16.41 -3.21 -21.33
CA THR A 171 17.47 -3.67 -22.25
C THR A 171 18.45 -2.55 -22.56
N SER A 172 18.32 -1.39 -21.91
CA SER A 172 19.13 -0.20 -22.16
C SER A 172 19.52 0.49 -20.85
N THR A 173 20.25 -0.19 -19.98
CA THR A 173 21.57 0.25 -19.51
C THR A 173 22.11 -0.73 -18.47
N GLN A 174 23.22 -1.37 -18.82
CA GLN A 174 24.18 -1.84 -17.81
C GLN A 174 24.74 -0.62 -17.07
N SER A 175 24.02 -0.12 -16.08
CA SER A 175 24.64 0.58 -14.96
C SER A 175 23.94 0.16 -13.68
N LYS A 176 24.58 -0.77 -12.96
CA LYS A 176 24.22 -1.11 -11.58
C LYS A 176 24.05 0.21 -10.80
N PRO A 177 23.03 0.35 -9.94
CA PRO A 177 23.09 1.38 -8.91
C PRO A 177 24.34 1.10 -8.06
N GLN A 178 25.36 1.96 -8.18
CA GLN A 178 26.50 1.93 -7.27
C GLN A 178 26.01 2.33 -5.88
N CYS A 179 25.78 1.32 -5.03
CA CYS A 179 25.78 1.50 -3.60
C CYS A 179 27.20 1.92 -3.20
N LYS A 180 27.43 3.23 -3.04
CA LYS A 180 28.65 3.71 -2.39
C LYS A 180 28.55 3.31 -0.93
N GLN A 181 29.29 2.27 -0.56
CA GLN A 181 29.71 2.04 0.82
C GLN A 181 30.38 3.32 1.32
N VAL A 182 29.74 4.02 2.26
CA VAL A 182 30.43 4.98 3.12
C VAL A 182 30.58 4.32 4.47
N TYR A 183 31.63 3.48 4.57
CA TYR A 183 32.34 3.21 5.81
C TYR A 183 33.81 2.91 5.46
N SER A 184 34.65 3.93 5.68
CA SER A 184 36.08 3.86 6.00
C SER A 184 36.37 5.19 6.73
N VAL A 185 37.02 5.26 7.89
CA VAL A 185 37.95 4.39 8.62
C VAL A 185 37.52 4.37 10.09
#